data_AF-A0AAV5YW23-F1
#
_entry.id   AF-A0AAV5YW23-F1
#
_cell.length_a   1.000
_cell.length_b   1.000
_cell.length_c   1.000
_cell.angle_alpha   90.00
_cell.angle_beta   90.00
_cell.angle_gamma   90.00
#
_symmetry.space_group_name_H-M   'P 1'
#
loop_
_entity.id
_entity.type
_entity.pdbx_description
1 polymer ?
#
loop_
_entity_poly.entity_id
_entity_poly.type
_entity_poly.pdbx_seq_one_letter_code
_entity_poly.pdbx_strand_id
1 'polypeptide(L)'
;MRYQRISADCHIDLPWIPPDLFSSNASAALRDRMPYVKDGPDGPYWTAKNGTSFGLWGGVGPAGQKYEPGKHHRVDVMAATGLYDDGRKGIARPTTPELRAKDMDRDGVQAEVIYGILGAATRLNDHEAATEMFHIYNDWLVEFCRHDPDRFIGLACLPYGDIDAA
;
A
#
# COMPACT_ATOMS: atom_id res chain seq x y z
N MET A 1 6.73 22.87 13.88
CA MET A 1 5.27 23.11 13.84
C MET A 1 4.64 22.60 15.15
N ARG A 2 3.47 23.09 15.60
CA ARG A 2 2.74 22.48 16.74
C ARG A 2 1.58 21.64 16.21
N TYR A 3 1.61 20.33 16.44
CA TYR A 3 0.54 19.42 16.06
C TYR A 3 -0.64 19.49 17.06
N GLN A 4 -1.85 19.44 16.54
CA GLN A 4 -3.13 19.35 17.26
C GLN A 4 -3.86 18.04 16.94
N ARG A 5 -3.76 17.52 15.72
CA ARG A 5 -4.31 16.22 15.31
C ARG A 5 -3.29 15.41 14.51
N ILE A 6 -2.89 14.28 15.07
CA ILE A 6 -2.04 13.28 14.42
C ILE A 6 -2.86 12.00 14.29
N SER A 7 -2.89 11.41 13.10
CA SER A 7 -3.41 10.05 12.93
C SER A 7 -2.32 9.06 13.35
N ALA A 8 -2.55 8.30 14.42
CA ALA A 8 -1.61 7.26 14.84
C ALA A 8 -1.78 5.94 14.06
N ASP A 9 -2.78 5.88 13.18
CA ASP A 9 -3.15 4.68 12.44
C ASP A 9 -3.65 5.04 11.03
N CYS A 10 -2.70 5.09 10.10
CA CYS A 10 -2.95 5.23 8.68
C CYS A 10 -2.21 4.13 7.91
N HIS A 11 -2.65 3.86 6.68
CA HIS A 11 -2.15 2.73 5.90
C HIS A 11 -1.76 3.14 4.48
N ILE A 12 -0.68 2.55 4.00
CA ILE A 12 -0.40 2.33 2.59
C ILE A 12 -0.40 0.82 2.37
N ASP A 13 -1.57 0.31 1.96
CA ASP A 13 -1.76 -1.10 1.68
C ASP A 13 -1.28 -1.49 0.27
N LEU A 14 -0.85 -2.75 0.11
CA LEU A 14 -0.40 -3.33 -1.17
C LEU A 14 -1.29 -2.97 -2.38
N PRO A 15 -2.63 -3.01 -2.31
CA PRO A 15 -3.48 -2.67 -3.44
C PRO A 15 -3.23 -1.29 -4.07
N TRP A 16 -2.66 -0.34 -3.34
CA TRP A 16 -2.50 1.05 -3.78
C TRP A 16 -1.06 1.45 -4.12
N ILE A 17 -0.07 0.57 -3.94
CA ILE A 17 1.32 0.88 -4.29
C ILE A 17 1.56 0.75 -5.81
N PRO A 18 2.70 1.23 -6.34
CA PRO A 18 3.02 1.09 -7.76
C PRO A 18 2.95 -0.38 -8.23
N PRO A 19 2.25 -0.68 -9.34
CA PRO A 19 1.94 -2.04 -9.80
C PRO A 19 3.12 -2.99 -10.01
N ASP A 20 4.31 -2.43 -10.25
CA ASP A 20 5.54 -3.14 -10.57
C ASP A 20 6.63 -2.96 -9.50
N LEU A 21 6.30 -2.33 -8.36
CA LEU A 21 7.29 -1.94 -7.34
C LEU A 21 8.26 -3.08 -7.00
N PHE A 22 7.74 -4.27 -6.75
CA PHE A 22 8.57 -5.41 -6.37
C PHE A 22 9.30 -6.03 -7.57
N SER A 23 8.61 -6.29 -8.68
CA SER A 23 9.23 -6.93 -9.85
C SER A 23 10.33 -6.07 -10.49
N SER A 24 10.21 -4.74 -10.39
CA SER A 24 11.18 -3.79 -10.94
C SER A 24 12.41 -3.64 -10.05
N ASN A 25 12.27 -3.76 -8.72
CA ASN A 25 13.35 -3.51 -7.77
C ASN A 25 13.99 -4.79 -7.17
N ALA A 26 13.36 -5.95 -7.33
CA ALA A 26 13.92 -7.21 -6.84
C ALA A 26 15.19 -7.64 -7.59
N SER A 27 16.04 -8.37 -6.87
CA SER A 27 17.20 -9.05 -7.41
C SER A 27 16.80 -10.03 -8.50
N ALA A 28 17.72 -10.31 -9.42
CA ALA A 28 17.46 -11.25 -10.52
C ALA A 28 17.04 -12.65 -10.04
N ALA A 29 17.54 -13.09 -8.88
CA ALA A 29 17.24 -14.40 -8.30
C ALA A 29 15.81 -14.50 -7.74
N LEU A 30 15.25 -13.38 -7.27
CA LEU A 30 13.97 -13.35 -6.56
C LEU A 30 12.85 -12.65 -7.34
N ARG A 31 13.17 -11.95 -8.44
CA ARG A 31 12.21 -11.23 -9.30
C ARG A 31 10.98 -12.05 -9.67
N ASP A 32 11.17 -13.31 -10.02
CA ASP A 32 10.10 -14.21 -10.44
C ASP A 32 9.19 -14.69 -9.28
N ARG A 33 9.63 -14.48 -8.04
CA ARG A 33 8.89 -14.79 -6.80
C ARG A 33 8.11 -13.57 -6.30
N MET A 34 8.34 -12.38 -6.86
CA MET A 34 7.69 -11.15 -6.41
C MET A 34 6.22 -11.04 -6.83
N PRO A 35 5.39 -10.35 -6.03
CA PRO A 35 4.07 -9.93 -6.46
C PRO A 35 4.13 -8.91 -7.61
N TYR A 36 3.16 -9.01 -8.51
CA TYR A 36 2.96 -8.09 -9.63
C TYR A 36 1.47 -7.95 -9.95
N VAL A 37 1.11 -6.88 -10.67
CA VAL A 37 -0.26 -6.67 -11.14
C VAL A 37 -0.47 -7.29 -12.53
N LYS A 38 -1.61 -7.96 -12.73
CA LYS A 38 -2.09 -8.40 -14.05
C LYS A 38 -3.55 -7.97 -14.26
N ASP A 39 -3.98 -7.92 -15.52
CA ASP A 39 -5.38 -7.68 -15.85
C ASP A 39 -6.27 -8.85 -15.45
N GLY A 40 -7.50 -8.54 -15.04
CA GLY A 40 -8.53 -9.48 -14.63
C GLY A 40 -9.94 -8.99 -14.96
N PRO A 41 -10.96 -9.86 -14.79
CA PRO A 41 -12.34 -9.55 -15.16
C PRO A 41 -12.94 -8.38 -14.36
N ASP A 42 -12.50 -8.18 -13.12
CA ASP A 42 -12.93 -7.08 -12.24
C ASP A 42 -11.94 -5.90 -12.25
N GLY A 43 -10.98 -5.91 -13.17
CA GLY A 43 -9.88 -4.94 -13.25
C GLY A 43 -8.51 -5.53 -12.89
N PRO A 44 -7.46 -4.69 -12.87
CA PRO A 44 -6.12 -5.11 -12.51
C PRO A 44 -6.08 -5.65 -11.07
N TYR A 45 -5.31 -6.71 -10.85
CA TYR A 45 -5.15 -7.34 -9.54
C TYR A 45 -3.74 -7.84 -9.28
N TRP A 46 -3.37 -7.83 -8.01
CA TRP A 46 -2.09 -8.31 -7.52
C TRP A 46 -2.06 -9.84 -7.42
N THR A 47 -0.97 -10.43 -7.90
CA THR A 47 -0.72 -11.88 -7.88
C THR A 47 0.76 -12.18 -7.72
N ALA A 48 1.13 -13.45 -7.52
CA ALA A 48 2.49 -13.94 -7.70
C ALA A 48 2.48 -15.19 -8.61
N LYS A 49 3.63 -15.55 -9.18
CA LYS A 49 3.73 -16.72 -10.10
C LYS A 49 3.33 -18.04 -9.44
N ASN A 50 3.45 -18.14 -8.11
CA ASN A 50 3.00 -19.29 -7.33
C ASN A 50 1.46 -19.40 -7.21
N GLY A 51 0.70 -18.49 -7.83
CA GLY A 51 -0.76 -18.48 -7.84
C GLY A 51 -1.38 -17.70 -6.67
N THR A 52 -0.58 -17.15 -5.75
CA THR A 52 -1.08 -16.31 -4.66
C THR A 52 -1.79 -15.09 -5.24
N SER A 53 -2.95 -14.75 -4.68
CA SER A 53 -3.70 -13.54 -4.99
C SER A 53 -3.66 -12.57 -3.80
N PHE A 54 -3.52 -11.29 -4.09
CA PHE A 54 -3.51 -10.25 -3.06
C PHE A 54 -4.66 -9.24 -3.19
N GLY A 55 -5.54 -9.43 -4.18
CA GLY A 55 -6.72 -8.60 -4.41
C GLY A 55 -6.57 -7.60 -5.55
N LEU A 56 -7.64 -6.86 -5.80
CA LEU A 56 -7.70 -5.83 -6.85
C LEU A 56 -6.72 -4.69 -6.55
N TRP A 57 -6.05 -4.19 -7.58
CA TRP A 57 -5.34 -2.92 -7.51
C TRP A 57 -6.36 -1.79 -7.37
N GLY A 58 -6.11 -0.84 -6.46
CA GLY A 58 -7.08 0.19 -6.07
C GLY A 58 -8.28 -0.35 -5.26
N GLY A 59 -8.16 -1.57 -4.72
CA GLY A 59 -9.21 -2.21 -3.93
C GLY A 59 -9.34 -1.68 -2.50
N VAL A 60 -10.37 -2.15 -1.79
CA VAL A 60 -10.68 -1.78 -0.40
C VAL A 60 -9.81 -2.60 0.56
N GLY A 61 -9.06 -1.89 1.41
CA GLY A 61 -8.26 -2.46 2.50
C GLY A 61 -7.09 -3.34 2.04
N PRO A 62 -6.41 -4.03 2.97
CA PRO A 62 -5.16 -4.76 2.70
C PRO A 62 -5.32 -6.00 1.80
N ALA A 63 -6.56 -6.48 1.65
CA ALA A 63 -6.89 -7.63 0.82
C ALA A 63 -7.43 -7.24 -0.57
N GLY A 64 -7.42 -5.96 -0.94
CA GLY A 64 -7.85 -5.48 -2.25
C GLY A 64 -9.27 -5.91 -2.62
N GLN A 65 -10.21 -5.79 -1.68
CA GLN A 65 -11.60 -6.20 -1.91
C GLN A 65 -12.28 -5.29 -2.91
N LYS A 66 -13.26 -5.83 -3.65
CA LYS A 66 -14.12 -5.01 -4.51
C LYS A 66 -14.96 -4.07 -3.66
N TYR A 67 -15.03 -2.81 -4.08
CA TYR A 67 -15.98 -1.87 -3.47
C TYR A 67 -17.41 -2.27 -3.83
N GLU A 68 -18.25 -2.42 -2.81
CA GLU A 68 -19.68 -2.74 -2.91
C GLU A 68 -20.48 -1.68 -2.14
N PRO A 69 -21.24 -0.80 -2.83
CA PRO A 69 -22.01 0.27 -2.19
C PRO A 69 -22.97 -0.25 -1.11
N GLY A 70 -23.00 0.41 0.05
CA GLY A 70 -23.93 0.11 1.14
C GLY A 70 -23.48 -1.02 2.06
N LYS A 71 -22.35 -1.68 1.77
CA LYS A 71 -21.79 -2.74 2.62
C LYS A 71 -21.02 -2.21 3.82
N HIS A 72 -20.34 -1.08 3.64
CA HIS A 72 -19.50 -0.47 4.67
C HIS A 72 -19.62 1.06 4.62
N HIS A 73 -20.31 1.65 5.60
CA HIS A 73 -20.56 3.09 5.64
C HIS A 73 -19.29 3.95 5.46
N ARG A 74 -18.18 3.60 6.14
CA ARG A 74 -16.90 4.30 6.00
C ARG A 74 -16.34 4.23 4.57
N VAL A 75 -16.50 3.09 3.91
CA VAL A 75 -16.07 2.88 2.53
C VAL A 75 -16.95 3.67 1.56
N ASP A 76 -18.25 3.74 1.82
CA ASP A 76 -19.17 4.57 1.04
C ASP A 76 -18.79 6.06 1.13
N VAL A 77 -18.41 6.53 2.32
CA VAL A 77 -17.91 7.90 2.53
C VAL A 77 -16.62 8.13 1.74
N MET A 78 -15.66 7.20 1.77
CA MET A 78 -14.44 7.29 0.95
C MET A 78 -14.77 7.29 -0.55
N ALA A 79 -15.69 6.44 -1.00
CA ALA A 79 -16.13 6.35 -2.38
C ALA A 79 -16.77 7.65 -2.87
N ALA A 80 -17.58 8.31 -2.03
CA ALA A 80 -18.21 9.60 -2.34
C ALA A 80 -17.20 10.73 -2.59
N THR A 81 -15.95 10.59 -2.15
CA THR A 81 -14.86 11.53 -2.45
C THR A 81 -14.22 11.30 -3.83
N GLY A 82 -14.67 10.29 -4.58
CA GLY A 82 -14.11 9.89 -5.87
C GLY A 82 -12.93 8.91 -5.77
N LEU A 83 -12.51 8.48 -4.57
CA LEU A 83 -11.31 7.64 -4.36
C LEU A 83 -11.24 6.43 -5.31
N TYR A 84 -12.32 5.65 -5.41
CA TYR A 84 -12.35 4.44 -6.25
C TYR A 84 -12.53 4.74 -7.74
N ASP A 85 -13.17 5.86 -8.09
CA ASP A 85 -13.25 6.33 -9.48
C ASP A 85 -11.90 6.81 -10.00
N ASP A 86 -11.14 7.50 -9.15
CA ASP A 86 -9.77 7.93 -9.40
C ASP A 86 -8.85 6.70 -9.57
N GLY A 87 -8.98 5.72 -8.68
CA GLY A 87 -8.29 4.43 -8.80
C GLY A 87 -8.55 3.77 -10.16
N ARG A 88 -9.82 3.66 -10.60
CA ARG A 88 -10.15 3.11 -11.93
C ARG A 88 -9.52 3.86 -13.11
N LYS A 89 -9.15 5.13 -12.93
CA LYS A 89 -8.48 5.96 -13.94
C LYS A 89 -6.95 5.94 -13.83
N GLY A 90 -6.39 5.11 -12.93
CA GLY A 90 -4.96 5.03 -12.69
C GLY A 90 -4.42 6.05 -11.68
N ILE A 91 -5.29 6.79 -10.99
CA ILE A 91 -4.88 7.82 -10.02
C ILE A 91 -4.82 7.22 -8.62
N ALA A 92 -3.61 6.88 -8.17
CA ALA A 92 -3.37 6.25 -6.88
C ALA A 92 -3.25 7.29 -5.75
N ARG A 93 -4.38 7.89 -5.35
CA ARG A 93 -4.42 8.94 -4.30
C ARG A 93 -3.71 8.57 -2.99
N PRO A 94 -3.86 7.36 -2.41
CA PRO A 94 -3.19 7.01 -1.15
C PRO A 94 -1.67 6.98 -1.21
N THR A 95 -1.08 6.87 -2.41
CA THR A 95 0.37 6.74 -2.66
C THR A 95 0.92 7.82 -3.58
N THR A 96 0.11 8.83 -3.90
CA THR A 96 0.53 10.08 -4.54
C THR A 96 0.64 11.15 -3.45
N PRO A 97 1.85 11.55 -3.02
CA PRO A 97 2.06 12.39 -1.84
C PRO A 97 1.20 13.67 -1.81
N GLU A 98 1.10 14.38 -2.94
CA GLU A 98 0.38 15.63 -3.05
C GLU A 98 -1.14 15.45 -2.92
N LEU A 99 -1.67 14.31 -3.39
CA LEU A 99 -3.09 14.00 -3.31
C LEU A 99 -3.43 13.51 -1.89
N ARG A 100 -2.56 12.71 -1.29
CA ARG A 100 -2.69 12.28 0.10
C ARG A 100 -2.67 13.46 1.06
N ALA A 101 -1.76 14.42 0.87
CA ALA A 101 -1.70 15.63 1.68
C ALA A 101 -3.00 16.45 1.60
N LYS A 102 -3.62 16.56 0.41
CA LYS A 102 -4.93 17.20 0.23
C LYS A 102 -6.06 16.46 0.96
N ASP A 103 -6.02 15.12 0.94
CA ASP A 103 -6.98 14.31 1.69
C ASP A 103 -6.81 14.49 3.20
N MET A 104 -5.56 14.55 3.69
CA MET A 104 -5.27 14.90 5.08
C MET A 104 -5.77 16.30 5.44
N ASP A 105 -5.60 17.29 4.57
CA ASP A 105 -6.08 18.67 4.80
C ASP A 105 -7.61 18.71 4.90
N ARG A 106 -8.31 17.99 4.03
CA ARG A 106 -9.78 17.86 4.07
C ARG A 106 -10.24 17.26 5.41
N ASP A 107 -9.52 16.26 5.91
CA ASP A 107 -9.88 15.52 7.12
C ASP A 107 -9.32 16.19 8.40
N GLY A 108 -8.57 17.29 8.24
CA GLY A 108 -7.94 18.05 9.34
C GLY A 108 -6.80 17.30 10.04
N VAL A 109 -6.14 16.37 9.35
CA VAL A 109 -5.00 15.58 9.86
C VAL A 109 -3.70 16.30 9.52
N GLN A 110 -2.91 16.63 10.53
CA GLN A 110 -1.68 17.41 10.34
C GLN A 110 -0.45 16.52 10.13
N ALA A 111 -0.44 15.34 10.72
CA ALA A 111 0.58 14.33 10.51
C ALA A 111 -0.02 12.93 10.71
N GLU A 112 0.65 11.91 10.18
CA GLU A 112 0.18 10.53 10.27
C GLU A 112 1.32 9.52 10.38
N VAL A 113 1.07 8.47 11.17
CA VAL A 113 1.89 7.26 11.20
C VAL A 113 1.35 6.29 10.16
N ILE A 114 2.23 5.82 9.27
CA ILE A 114 1.86 5.02 8.09
C ILE A 114 2.34 3.58 8.29
N TYR A 115 1.39 2.67 8.47
CA TYR A 115 1.59 1.23 8.39
C TYR A 115 1.65 0.78 6.93
N GLY A 116 2.45 -0.26 6.67
CA GLY A 116 2.69 -0.75 5.32
C GLY A 116 1.84 -1.93 4.88
N ILE A 117 2.46 -2.80 4.08
CA ILE A 117 1.85 -3.91 3.34
C ILE A 117 1.35 -5.07 4.23
N LEU A 118 0.35 -4.78 5.07
CA LEU A 118 -0.16 -5.66 6.11
C LEU A 118 -0.51 -7.06 5.58
N GLY A 119 0.20 -8.07 6.11
CA GLY A 119 0.00 -9.47 5.77
C GLY A 119 0.28 -9.85 4.31
N ALA A 120 0.75 -8.94 3.46
CA ALA A 120 1.08 -9.25 2.07
C ALA A 120 2.29 -10.20 2.00
N ALA A 121 3.39 -9.86 2.67
CA ALA A 121 4.58 -10.69 2.71
C ALA A 121 4.31 -12.08 3.33
N THR A 122 3.43 -12.17 4.33
CA THR A 122 2.98 -13.46 4.90
C THR A 122 2.19 -14.30 3.91
N ARG A 123 1.30 -13.69 3.15
CA ARG A 123 0.52 -14.39 2.12
C ARG A 123 1.38 -14.96 0.99
N LEU A 124 2.58 -14.40 0.76
CA LEU A 124 3.50 -14.93 -0.26
C LEU A 124 3.93 -16.38 0.06
N ASN A 125 3.94 -16.76 1.34
CA ASN A 125 4.38 -18.07 1.83
C ASN A 125 5.82 -18.41 1.39
N ASP A 126 6.69 -17.41 1.40
CA ASP A 126 8.08 -17.48 0.98
C ASP A 126 8.89 -16.48 1.81
N HIS A 127 9.68 -16.98 2.77
CA HIS A 127 10.35 -16.13 3.77
C HIS A 127 11.47 -15.27 3.16
N GLU A 128 12.26 -15.84 2.25
CA GLU A 128 13.35 -15.12 1.60
C GLU A 128 12.81 -14.00 0.69
N ALA A 129 11.77 -14.30 -0.09
CA ALA A 129 11.12 -13.29 -0.92
C ALA A 129 10.35 -12.25 -0.08
N ALA A 130 9.78 -12.65 1.06
CA ALA A 130 9.13 -11.73 2.00
C ALA A 130 10.13 -10.71 2.58
N THR A 131 11.34 -11.13 2.95
CA THR A 131 12.40 -10.23 3.41
C THR A 131 12.78 -9.22 2.34
N GLU A 132 12.97 -9.66 1.08
CA GLU A 132 13.27 -8.73 -0.01
C GLU A 132 12.10 -7.76 -0.31
N MET A 133 10.85 -8.24 -0.24
CA MET A 133 9.67 -7.37 -0.33
C MET A 133 9.69 -6.27 0.73
N PHE A 134 10.07 -6.58 1.97
CA PHE A 134 10.15 -5.57 3.03
C PHE A 134 11.24 -4.54 2.77
N HIS A 135 12.43 -4.95 2.31
CA HIS A 135 13.48 -4.01 1.94
C HIS A 135 13.02 -3.06 0.83
N ILE A 136 12.47 -3.60 -0.26
CA ILE A 136 11.95 -2.79 -1.38
C ILE A 136 10.86 -1.82 -0.92
N TYR A 137 9.92 -2.30 -0.09
CA TYR A 137 8.84 -1.47 0.43
C TYR A 137 9.37 -0.35 1.33
N ASN A 138 10.32 -0.65 2.22
CA ASN A 138 10.89 0.33 3.13
C ASN A 138 11.69 1.41 2.37
N ASP A 139 12.50 1.03 1.38
CA ASP A 139 13.23 1.99 0.55
C ASP A 139 12.25 2.92 -0.20
N TRP A 140 11.19 2.36 -0.77
CA TRP A 140 10.14 3.14 -1.41
C TRP A 140 9.40 4.05 -0.43
N LEU A 141 9.09 3.56 0.76
CA LEU A 141 8.39 4.33 1.79
C LEU A 141 9.23 5.51 2.27
N VAL A 142 10.56 5.35 2.38
CA VAL A 142 11.47 6.45 2.70
C VAL A 142 11.37 7.56 1.65
N GLU A 143 11.42 7.22 0.36
CA GLU A 143 11.26 8.22 -0.70
C GLU A 143 9.88 8.87 -0.69
N PHE A 144 8.82 8.10 -0.42
CA PHE A 144 7.47 8.62 -0.26
C PHE A 144 7.39 9.65 0.88
N CYS A 145 7.92 9.31 2.06
CA CYS A 145 7.89 10.19 3.24
C CYS A 145 8.75 11.45 3.06
N ARG A 146 9.82 11.41 2.26
CA ARG A 146 10.65 12.59 1.96
C ARG A 146 9.91 13.75 1.29
N HIS A 147 8.76 13.47 0.67
CA HIS A 147 7.93 14.52 0.07
C HIS A 147 7.43 15.52 1.12
N ASP A 148 7.03 15.03 2.30
CA ASP A 148 6.57 15.87 3.40
C ASP A 148 6.95 15.24 4.75
N PRO A 149 8.23 15.38 5.19
CA PRO A 149 8.76 14.68 6.36
C PRO A 149 8.18 15.17 7.68
N ASP A 150 7.52 16.34 7.69
CA ASP A 150 6.79 16.83 8.87
C ASP A 150 5.41 16.16 8.99
N ARG A 151 4.83 15.67 7.88
CA ARG A 151 3.49 15.08 7.85
C ARG A 151 3.46 13.56 7.73
N PHE A 152 4.42 12.96 7.04
CA PHE A 152 4.43 11.53 6.74
C PHE A 152 5.47 10.79 7.60
N ILE A 153 5.00 10.00 8.56
CA ILE A 153 5.84 9.18 9.43
C ILE A 153 5.69 7.71 9.03
N GLY A 154 6.59 7.23 8.18
CA GLY A 154 6.60 5.83 7.75
C GLY A 154 7.03 4.88 8.86
N LEU A 155 6.29 3.78 9.04
CA LEU A 155 6.67 2.66 9.91
C LEU A 155 7.31 1.55 9.06
N ALA A 156 8.59 1.28 9.29
CA ALA A 156 9.31 0.22 8.58
C ALA A 156 8.66 -1.15 8.84
N CYS A 157 8.52 -1.94 7.78
CA CYS A 157 8.18 -3.35 7.89
C CYS A 157 9.45 -4.15 8.20
N LEU A 158 9.40 -4.97 9.24
CA LEU A 158 10.51 -5.85 9.61
C LEU A 158 10.18 -7.31 9.25
N PRO A 159 11.15 -8.08 8.76
CA PRO A 159 11.04 -9.53 8.68
C PRO A 159 10.61 -10.11 10.03
N TYR A 160 9.70 -11.08 10.00
CA TYR A 160 9.29 -11.83 11.18
C TYR A 160 9.77 -13.27 11.02
N GLY A 161 10.23 -13.86 12.12
CA GLY A 161 10.80 -15.21 12.14
C GLY A 161 12.31 -15.28 11.85
N ASP A 162 12.95 -14.15 11.60
CA ASP A 162 14.40 -14.02 11.47
C ASP A 162 14.86 -12.78 12.26
N ILE A 163 15.65 -12.99 13.32
CA ILE A 163 16.10 -11.92 14.23
C ILE A 163 17.22 -11.10 13.58
N ASP A 164 18.11 -11.75 12.83
CA ASP A 164 19.26 -11.06 12.24
C ASP A 164 18.86 -10.21 11.03
N ALA A 165 17.77 -10.59 10.35
CA ALA A 165 17.19 -9.81 9.27
C ALA A 165 16.29 -8.64 9.73
N ALA A 166 15.88 -8.60 11.00
CA ALA A 166 14.96 -7.60 11.58
C ALA A 166 15.68 -6.41 12.22
#